data_AF-A0A3C1PBB5-F1
#
_entry.id   AF-A0A3C1PBB5-F1
#
_cell.length_a   1.000
_cell.length_b   1.000
_cell.length_c   1.000
_cell.angle_alpha   90.00
_cell.angle_beta   90.00
_cell.angle_gamma   90.00
#
_symmetry.space_group_name_H-M   'P 1'
#
loop_
_entity.id
_entity.type
_entity.pdbx_description
1 polymer ?
#
loop_
_entity_poly.entity_id
_entity_poly.type
_entity_poly.pdbx_seq_one_letter_code
_entity_poly.pdbx_strand_id
1 'polypeptide(L)' 'MRKQTIQYTSPLDALVAVAKRLSLYENHQKIDSEEFFNQYNCGLLSDDILFIEWANDYRHYLALHQELAQRLNDAA' A
#
# COMPACT_ATOMS: atom_id res chain seq x y z
N MET A 1 -28.76 -8.40 0.64
CA MET A 1 -27.60 -7.50 0.55
C MET A 1 -26.64 -7.83 1.69
N ARG A 2 -25.59 -8.62 1.44
CA ARG A 2 -24.61 -9.02 2.47
C ARG A 2 -23.48 -7.99 2.48
N LYS A 3 -23.43 -7.16 3.53
CA LYS A 3 -22.29 -6.28 3.78
C LYS A 3 -21.15 -7.17 4.27
N GLN A 4 -20.23 -7.53 3.39
CA GLN A 4 -19.03 -8.27 3.77
C GLN A 4 -18.14 -7.31 4.56
N THR A 5 -18.29 -7.33 5.88
CA THR A 5 -17.30 -6.73 6.78
C THR A 5 -16.03 -7.55 6.63
N ILE A 6 -15.05 -7.00 5.90
CA ILE A 6 -13.73 -7.59 5.76
C ILE A 6 -13.08 -7.46 7.15
N GLN A 7 -13.16 -8.52 7.95
CA GLN A 7 -12.41 -8.62 9.20
C GLN A 7 -10.98 -9.00 8.83
N TYR A 8 -10.08 -8.03 8.90
CA TYR A 8 -8.65 -8.25 8.75
C TYR A 8 -8.14 -9.04 9.96
N THR A 9 -8.23 -10.38 9.90
CA THR A 9 -7.84 -11.28 10.99
C THR A 9 -6.33 -11.48 11.10
N SER A 10 -5.53 -10.89 10.21
CA SER A 10 -4.07 -11.02 10.23
C SER A 10 -3.37 -9.82 9.58
N PRO A 11 -2.10 -9.52 9.95
CA PRO A 11 -1.29 -8.48 9.31
C PRO A 11 -1.09 -8.70 7.82
N LEU A 12 -1.16 -9.96 7.38
CA LEU A 12 -1.15 -10.37 5.98
C LEU A 12 -2.42 -9.89 5.24
N ASP A 13 -3.57 -9.90 5.92
CA ASP A 13 -4.83 -9.42 5.37
C ASP A 13 -4.82 -7.89 5.22
N ALA A 14 -4.25 -7.18 6.21
CA ALA A 14 -4.03 -5.74 6.13
C ALA A 14 -3.09 -5.37 4.96
N LEU A 15 -2.01 -6.14 4.78
CA LEU A 15 -1.09 -5.98 3.66
C LEU A 15 -1.80 -6.18 2.30
N VAL A 16 -2.63 -7.23 2.19
CA VAL A 16 -3.43 -7.50 0.98
C VAL A 16 -4.45 -6.40 0.71
N ALA A 17 -5.05 -5.82 1.75
CA ALA A 17 -5.98 -4.70 1.63
C ALA A 17 -5.32 -3.46 1.03
N VAL A 18 -4.14 -3.12 1.56
CA VAL A 18 -3.35 -1.97 1.12
C VAL A 18 -2.84 -2.23 -0.30
N ALA A 19 -2.33 -3.43 -0.59
CA ALA A 19 -1.91 -3.82 -1.94
C ALA A 19 -3.05 -3.70 -2.97
N LYS A 20 -4.29 -4.09 -2.60
CA LYS A 20 -5.45 -3.89 -3.47
C LYS A 20 -5.76 -2.42 -3.73
N ARG A 21 -5.61 -1.56 -2.73
CA ARG A 21 -5.79 -0.10 -2.90
C ARG A 21 -4.71 0.46 -3.83
N LEU A 22 -3.46 0.07 -3.62
CA LEU A 22 -2.35 0.43 -4.50
C LEU A 22 -2.64 0.01 -5.94
N SER A 23 -3.07 -1.23 -6.18
CA SER A 23 -3.45 -1.68 -7.53
C SER A 23 -4.60 -0.91 -8.16
N LEU A 24 -5.53 -0.34 -7.39
CA LEU A 24 -6.55 0.54 -7.94
C LEU A 24 -5.96 1.87 -8.39
N TYR A 25 -5.07 2.46 -7.60
CA TYR A 25 -4.35 3.68 -7.96
C TYR A 25 -3.46 3.47 -9.19
N GLU A 26 -2.72 2.35 -9.23
CA GLU A 26 -1.89 1.95 -10.36
C GLU A 26 -2.71 1.80 -11.65
N ASN A 27 -3.88 1.16 -11.55
CA ASN A 27 -4.75 0.99 -12.71
C ASN A 27 -5.34 2.32 -13.20
N HIS A 28 -5.70 3.21 -12.26
CA HIS A 28 -6.22 4.54 -12.55
C HIS A 28 -5.18 5.44 -13.21
N GLN A 29 -3.98 5.48 -12.64
CA GLN A 29 -2.92 6.41 -13.03
C GLN A 29 -2.01 5.82 -14.12
N LYS A 30 -2.15 4.52 -14.41
CA LYS A 30 -1.31 3.78 -15.38
C LYS A 30 0.19 3.87 -15.06
N ILE A 31 0.53 4.09 -13.80
CA ILE A 31 1.90 4.13 -13.28
C ILE A 31 2.01 3.15 -12.13
N ASP A 32 3.13 2.45 -12.04
CA ASP A 32 3.42 1.56 -10.91
C ASP A 32 3.60 2.36 -9.63
N SER A 33 3.20 1.78 -8.49
CA SER A 33 3.32 2.45 -7.19
C SER A 33 4.77 2.77 -6.84
N GLU A 34 5.72 1.98 -7.32
CA GLU A 34 7.15 2.22 -7.16
C GLU A 34 7.61 3.45 -7.96
N GLU A 35 7.21 3.55 -9.23
CA GLU A 35 7.51 4.69 -10.10
C GLU A 35 6.83 5.98 -9.60
N PHE A 36 5.58 5.86 -9.14
CA PHE A 36 4.86 6.93 -8.46
C PHE A 36 5.63 7.40 -7.22
N PHE A 37 6.05 6.47 -6.35
CA PHE A 37 6.76 6.80 -5.12
C PHE A 37 8.11 7.46 -5.40
N ASN A 38 8.81 7.04 -6.45
CA ASN A 38 10.08 7.63 -6.87
C ASN A 38 9.89 9.09 -7.34
N GLN A 39 8.89 9.33 -8.20
CA GLN A 39 8.51 10.68 -8.62
C GLN A 39 8.03 11.54 -7.44
N TYR A 40 7.35 10.94 -6.46
CA TYR A 40 6.80 11.64 -5.30
C TYR A 40 7.94 12.10 -4.39
N ASN A 41 8.91 11.21 -4.18
CA ASN A 41 10.13 11.51 -3.42
C ASN A 41 11.02 12.55 -4.12
N CYS A 42 10.99 12.59 -5.47
CA CYS A 42 11.66 13.63 -6.24
C CYS A 42 10.90 14.98 -6.26
N GLY A 43 9.70 15.06 -5.67
CA GLY A 43 8.87 16.27 -5.69
C GLY A 43 8.31 16.61 -7.07
N LEU A 44 8.19 15.63 -7.96
CA LEU A 44 7.66 15.79 -9.33
C LEU A 44 6.14 15.68 -9.41
N LEU A 45 5.50 15.19 -8.34
CA LEU A 45 4.05 15.02 -8.27
C LEU A 45 3.39 16.22 -7.59
N SER A 46 2.20 16.56 -8.07
CA SER A 46 1.37 17.60 -7.45
C SER A 46 1.05 17.27 -5.99
N ASP A 47 0.81 18.30 -5.20
CA ASP A 47 0.26 18.19 -3.85
C ASP A 47 -1.24 17.82 -3.83
N ASP A 48 -1.67 16.95 -4.76
CA ASP A 48 -3.02 16.42 -4.75
C ASP A 48 -3.18 15.44 -3.59
N ILE A 49 -4.32 15.54 -2.92
CA ILE A 49 -4.68 14.66 -1.79
C ILE A 49 -4.58 13.19 -2.19
N LEU A 50 -4.94 12.86 -3.43
CA LEU A 50 -4.82 11.51 -3.99
C LEU A 50 -3.39 10.99 -3.94
N PHE A 51 -2.39 11.82 -4.28
CA PHE A 51 -0.98 11.41 -4.27
C PHE A 51 -0.45 11.30 -2.83
N ILE A 52 -0.89 12.19 -1.93
CA ILE A 52 -0.53 12.09 -0.51
C ILE A 52 -1.11 10.81 0.11
N GLU A 53 -2.37 10.49 -0.18
CA GLU A 53 -3.02 9.25 0.26
C GLU A 53 -2.33 8.01 -0.34
N TRP A 54 -2.02 8.04 -1.63
CA TRP A 54 -1.33 6.93 -2.30
C TRP A 54 0.07 6.70 -1.72
N ALA A 55 0.85 7.75 -1.51
CA ALA A 55 2.18 7.64 -0.90
C ALA A 55 2.10 7.12 0.55
N ASN A 56 1.06 7.52 1.29
CA ASN A 56 0.81 7.03 2.64
C ASN A 56 0.43 5.54 2.65
N ASP A 57 -0.50 5.10 1.80
CA ASP A 57 -0.85 3.68 1.66
C ASP A 57 0.38 2.86 1.23
N TYR A 58 1.20 3.37 0.31
CA TYR A 58 2.41 2.67 -0.14
C TYR A 58 3.46 2.51 0.97
N ARG A 59 3.69 3.56 1.78
CA ARG A 59 4.56 3.47 2.96
C ARG A 59 4.01 2.50 4.00
N HIS A 60 2.69 2.48 4.19
CA HIS A 60 2.03 1.57 5.10
C HIS A 60 2.17 0.11 4.65
N TYR A 61 2.06 -0.15 3.34
CA TYR A 61 2.33 -1.46 2.74
C TYR A 61 3.76 -1.93 3.02
N LEU A 62 4.76 -1.07 2.78
CA LEU A 62 6.17 -1.40 3.01
C LEU A 62 6.45 -1.71 4.49
N ALA A 63 5.88 -0.94 5.41
CA ALA A 63 6.02 -1.17 6.83
C ALA A 63 5.43 -2.53 7.26
N LEU A 64 4.20 -2.84 6.80
CA LEU A 64 3.57 -4.14 7.04
C LEU A 64 4.36 -5.30 6.44
N HIS A 65 4.90 -5.10 5.22
CA HIS A 65 5.70 -6.10 4.53
C HIS A 65 7.00 -6.39 5.31
N GLN A 66 7.65 -5.34 5.82
CA GLN A 66 8.86 -5.46 6.62
C GLN A 66 8.59 -6.11 7.98
N GLU A 67 7.49 -5.75 8.65
CA GLU A 67 7.07 -6.39 9.91
C GLU A 67 6.80 -7.89 9.70
N LEU A 68 6.11 -8.26 8.62
CA LEU A 68 5.90 -9.66 8.26
C LEU A 68 7.21 -10.41 7.98
N ALA A 69 8.13 -9.79 7.23
CA ALA A 69 9.43 -10.36 6.93
C ALA A 69 10.29 -10.55 8.20
N GLN A 70 10.24 -9.60 9.15
CA GLN A 70 10.90 -9.74 10.44
C GLN A 70 10.32 -10.90 11.25
N ARG A 71 8.99 -10.99 11.37
CA ARG A 71 8.32 -12.09 12.07
C ARG A 71 8.63 -13.46 11.46
N LEU A 72 8.81 -13.52 10.14
CA LEU A 72 9.19 -14.75 9.45
C LEU A 72 10.64 -15.15 9.73
N ASN A 73 11.56 -14.19 9.81
CA ASN A 73 12.95 -14.43 10.19
C ASN A 73 13.10 -14.84 11.66
N ASP A 74 12.32 -14.24 12.57
CA ASP A 74 12.35 -14.57 14.01
C ASP A 74 11.81 -15.99 14.30
N ALA A 75 11.00 -16.54 13.38
CA ALA A 75 10.42 -17.88 13.48
C ALA A 75 11.29 -18.99 12.85
N ALA A 76 12.44 -18.66 12.26
CA ALA A 76 13.37 -19.58 11.59
C ALA A 76 14.59 -19.90 12.46
#